data_AF-A0A3M2M770-F1
#
_entry.id   AF-A0A3M2M770-F1
#
_cell.length_a   1.000
_cell.length_b   1.000
_cell.length_c   1.000
_cell.angle_alpha   90.00
_cell.angle_beta   90.00
_cell.angle_gamma   90.00
#
_symmetry.space_group_name_H-M   'P 1'
#
loop_
_entity.id
_entity.type
_entity.pdbx_description
1 polymer ?
#
loop_
_entity_poly.entity_id
_entity_poly.type
_entity_poly.pdbx_seq_one_letter_code
_entity_poly.pdbx_strand_id
1 'polypeptide(L)'
;MQPYINAAAQPLPALVFYLAGALHASDLARQALTTGDVVADRYIASVIANHSAAHGLDNQTTATAIAPYTAYLTAPDLTAYLHTDPAELAARMRDKPDQTQSDRDLIADQRLLDRLCDHYDQIAATDPTAYHLHTDGRTPDKLTDHITALASAITKAA
;
A
#
# COMPACT_ATOMS: atom_id res chain seq x y z
N MET A 1 -0.31 14.22 14.09
CA MET A 1 -1.69 14.38 13.55
C MET A 1 -2.31 13.06 13.12
N GLN A 2 -1.56 12.12 12.55
CA GLN A 2 -2.10 10.83 12.06
C GLN A 2 -3.03 10.08 13.04
N PRO A 3 -2.74 9.95 14.36
CA PRO A 3 -3.67 9.28 15.28
C PRO A 3 -5.05 9.94 15.34
N TYR A 4 -5.10 11.26 15.27
CA TYR A 4 -6.36 12.01 15.22
C TYR A 4 -7.08 11.81 13.88
N ILE A 5 -6.34 11.83 12.77
CA ILE A 5 -6.92 11.60 11.44
C ILE A 5 -7.62 10.24 11.38
N ASN A 6 -6.98 9.19 11.90
CA ASN A 6 -7.55 7.85 11.87
C ASN A 6 -8.76 7.68 12.80
N ALA A 7 -8.75 8.35 13.95
CA ALA A 7 -9.78 8.15 14.97
C ALA A 7 -10.99 9.08 14.83
N ALA A 8 -10.83 10.27 14.25
CA ALA A 8 -11.82 11.35 14.38
C ALA A 8 -12.10 12.13 13.10
N ALA A 9 -11.24 12.05 12.07
CA ALA A 9 -11.51 12.79 10.84
C ALA A 9 -12.69 12.15 10.08
N GLN A 10 -13.49 13.00 9.45
CA GLN A 10 -14.47 12.55 8.46
C GLN A 10 -13.74 11.98 7.22
N PRO A 11 -14.41 11.15 6.38
CA PRO A 11 -13.75 10.43 5.30
C PRO A 11 -12.93 11.31 4.36
N LEU A 12 -13.51 12.40 3.84
CA LEU A 12 -12.81 13.25 2.88
C LEU A 12 -11.54 13.93 3.47
N PRO A 13 -11.56 14.57 4.65
CA PRO A 13 -10.32 15.04 5.29
C PRO A 13 -9.28 13.95 5.52
N ALA A 14 -9.70 12.73 5.90
CA ALA A 14 -8.79 11.59 6.05
C ALA A 14 -8.15 11.19 4.72
N LEU A 15 -8.93 11.13 3.64
CA LEU A 15 -8.44 10.86 2.29
C LEU A 15 -7.40 11.91 1.85
N VAL A 16 -7.72 13.19 2.03
CA VAL A 16 -6.82 14.29 1.65
C VAL A 16 -5.51 14.26 2.45
N PHE A 17 -5.55 13.90 3.74
CA PHE A 17 -4.35 13.75 4.54
C PHE A 17 -3.41 12.66 3.98
N TYR A 18 -3.94 11.49 3.64
CA TYR A 18 -3.14 10.40 3.08
C TYR A 18 -2.70 10.65 1.64
N LEU A 19 -3.55 11.30 0.84
CA LEU A 19 -3.18 11.77 -0.50
C LEU A 19 -2.02 12.76 -0.44
N ALA A 20 -2.06 13.72 0.48
CA ALA A 20 -0.96 14.68 0.66
C ALA A 20 0.37 13.97 0.97
N GLY A 21 0.33 12.88 1.75
CA GLY A 21 1.49 12.01 1.97
C GLY A 21 2.04 11.39 0.68
N ALA A 22 1.16 10.84 -0.17
CA ALA A 22 1.56 10.26 -1.46
C ALA A 22 2.10 11.32 -2.45
N LEU A 23 1.51 12.52 -2.48
CA LEU A 23 2.00 13.63 -3.28
C LEU A 23 3.38 14.08 -2.82
N HIS A 24 3.60 14.20 -1.50
CA HIS A 24 4.91 14.52 -0.98
C HIS A 24 5.95 13.42 -1.28
N ALA A 25 5.56 12.15 -1.16
CA ALA A 25 6.42 11.03 -1.55
C ALA A 25 6.81 11.09 -3.03
N SER A 26 5.93 11.59 -3.91
CA SER A 26 6.25 11.81 -5.33
C SER A 26 7.36 12.85 -5.52
N ASP A 27 7.36 13.92 -4.73
CA ASP A 27 8.42 14.94 -4.79
C ASP A 27 9.75 14.40 -4.29
N LEU A 28 9.74 13.64 -3.19
CA LEU A 28 10.94 12.96 -2.69
C LEU A 28 11.47 11.95 -3.72
N ALA A 29 10.58 11.18 -4.34
CA ALA A 29 10.94 10.22 -5.37
C ALA A 29 11.58 10.92 -6.57
N ARG A 30 10.98 12.00 -7.09
CA ARG A 30 11.57 12.77 -8.21
C ARG A 30 12.98 13.28 -7.90
N GLN A 31 13.20 13.77 -6.69
CA GLN A 31 14.51 14.25 -6.28
C GLN A 31 15.52 13.10 -6.20
N ALA A 32 15.16 12.00 -5.53
CA ALA A 32 16.06 10.86 -5.33
C ALA A 32 16.38 10.11 -6.63
N LEU A 33 15.42 10.01 -7.55
CA LEU A 33 15.58 9.39 -8.88
C LEU A 33 16.63 10.08 -9.75
N THR A 34 17.06 11.32 -9.42
CA THR A 34 18.19 11.96 -10.10
C THR A 34 19.54 11.33 -9.78
N THR A 35 19.61 10.51 -8.72
CA THR A 35 20.87 9.95 -8.18
C THR A 35 20.83 8.44 -7.95
N GLY A 36 19.66 7.80 -8.00
CA GLY A 36 19.53 6.36 -7.82
C GLY A 36 18.09 5.87 -7.73
N ASP A 37 17.92 4.60 -7.39
CA ASP A 37 16.61 3.96 -7.29
C ASP A 37 15.86 4.38 -6.02
N VAL A 38 14.52 4.36 -6.08
CA VAL A 38 13.64 4.71 -4.96
C VAL A 38 12.72 3.53 -4.64
N VAL A 39 12.63 3.20 -3.35
CA VAL A 39 11.67 2.23 -2.82
C VAL A 39 10.73 2.94 -1.86
N ALA A 40 9.43 2.79 -2.09
CA ALA A 40 8.40 3.30 -1.21
C ALA A 40 7.69 2.12 -0.51
N ASP A 41 7.66 2.15 0.83
CA ASP A 41 6.74 1.30 1.59
C ASP A 41 5.35 1.92 1.53
N ARG A 42 4.48 1.28 0.72
CA ARG A 42 3.17 1.77 0.30
C ARG A 42 3.24 3.03 -0.58
N TYR A 43 2.18 3.21 -1.36
CA TYR A 43 2.00 4.37 -2.23
C TYR A 43 0.50 4.55 -2.54
N ILE A 44 0.15 5.04 -3.72
CA ILE A 44 -1.24 5.41 -4.04
C ILE A 44 -2.23 4.22 -3.95
N ALA A 45 -1.81 3.01 -4.32
CA ALA A 45 -2.64 1.81 -4.18
C ALA A 45 -3.09 1.59 -2.72
N SER A 46 -2.22 1.90 -1.75
CA SER A 46 -2.57 1.80 -0.34
C SER A 46 -3.50 2.91 0.11
N VAL A 47 -3.36 4.13 -0.42
CA VAL A 47 -4.33 5.22 -0.15
C VAL A 47 -5.73 4.78 -0.58
N ILE A 48 -5.85 4.22 -1.79
CA ILE A 48 -7.13 3.75 -2.33
C ILE A 48 -7.68 2.59 -1.49
N ALA A 49 -6.94 1.48 -1.36
CA ALA A 49 -7.42 0.27 -0.70
C ALA A 49 -7.81 0.52 0.77
N ASN A 50 -6.97 1.20 1.55
CA ASN A 50 -7.23 1.40 2.97
C ASN A 50 -8.39 2.37 3.20
N HIS A 51 -8.47 3.45 2.40
CA HIS A 51 -9.58 4.39 2.52
C HIS A 51 -10.91 3.73 2.13
N SER A 52 -10.93 3.00 1.02
CA SER A 52 -12.11 2.25 0.58
C SER A 52 -12.57 1.23 1.63
N ALA A 53 -11.65 0.43 2.16
CA ALA A 53 -11.98 -0.58 3.18
C ALA A 53 -12.51 0.03 4.49
N ALA A 54 -11.88 1.11 4.97
CA ALA A 54 -12.22 1.75 6.24
C ALA A 54 -13.58 2.48 6.18
N HIS A 55 -13.99 2.94 5.01
CA HIS A 55 -15.23 3.72 4.83
C HIS A 55 -16.31 3.00 4.03
N GLY A 56 -16.11 1.72 3.68
CA GLY A 56 -17.10 0.90 2.96
C GLY A 56 -17.37 1.41 1.54
N LEU A 57 -16.34 1.93 0.86
CA LEU A 57 -16.41 2.41 -0.51
C LEU A 57 -15.80 1.38 -1.46
N ASP A 58 -16.17 1.40 -2.74
CA ASP A 58 -15.40 0.71 -3.76
C ASP A 58 -14.09 1.46 -4.11
N ASN A 59 -13.15 0.79 -4.77
CA ASN A 59 -11.87 1.39 -5.16
C ASN A 59 -12.05 2.52 -6.19
N GLN A 60 -13.03 2.40 -7.09
CA GLN A 60 -13.27 3.35 -8.18
C GLN A 60 -13.75 4.71 -7.65
N THR A 61 -14.57 4.71 -6.61
CA THR A 61 -15.07 5.90 -5.92
C THR A 61 -13.92 6.69 -5.33
N THR A 62 -13.03 6.02 -4.59
CA THR A 62 -11.83 6.64 -4.02
C THR A 62 -10.87 7.11 -5.11
N ALA A 63 -10.62 6.29 -6.14
CA ALA A 63 -9.76 6.65 -7.27
C ALA A 63 -10.30 7.89 -8.01
N THR A 64 -11.61 7.99 -8.20
CA THR A 64 -12.26 9.15 -8.85
C THR A 64 -12.06 10.42 -8.02
N ALA A 65 -12.18 10.32 -6.69
CA ALA A 65 -12.00 11.47 -5.80
C ALA A 65 -10.57 12.05 -5.86
N ILE A 66 -9.56 11.21 -6.12
CA ILE A 66 -8.16 11.63 -6.21
C ILE A 66 -7.68 11.86 -7.66
N ALA A 67 -8.50 11.56 -8.66
CA ALA A 67 -8.15 11.64 -10.08
C ALA A 67 -7.52 12.98 -10.51
N PRO A 68 -7.93 14.16 -10.00
CA PRO A 68 -7.28 15.43 -10.38
C PRO A 68 -5.79 15.53 -10.04
N TYR A 69 -5.28 14.67 -9.14
CA TYR A 69 -3.90 14.70 -8.67
C TYR A 69 -3.03 13.59 -9.25
N THR A 70 -3.60 12.65 -10.02
CA THR A 70 -2.86 11.47 -10.49
C THR A 70 -1.72 11.85 -11.43
N ALA A 71 -1.87 12.90 -12.23
CA ALA A 71 -0.80 13.42 -13.09
C ALA A 71 0.41 14.00 -12.31
N TYR A 72 0.24 14.32 -11.02
CA TYR A 72 1.35 14.76 -10.16
C TYR A 72 2.13 13.59 -9.56
N LEU A 73 1.54 12.39 -9.50
CA LEU A 73 2.17 11.24 -8.88
C LEU A 73 3.31 10.73 -9.76
N THR A 74 4.43 10.41 -9.15
CA THR A 74 5.50 9.66 -9.82
C THR A 74 5.00 8.23 -10.06
N ALA A 75 5.03 7.77 -11.31
CA ALA A 75 4.61 6.42 -11.65
C ALA A 75 5.67 5.40 -11.19
N PRO A 76 5.28 4.34 -10.46
CA PRO A 76 6.19 3.23 -10.17
C PRO A 76 6.54 2.47 -11.46
N ASP A 77 7.77 1.98 -11.57
CA ASP A 77 8.15 1.00 -12.60
C ASP A 77 7.74 -0.43 -12.20
N LEU A 78 7.59 -0.66 -10.90
CA LEU A 78 7.23 -1.93 -10.28
C LEU A 78 6.41 -1.69 -9.01
N THR A 79 5.30 -2.40 -8.87
CA THR A 79 4.54 -2.47 -7.62
C THR A 79 4.47 -3.91 -7.15
N ALA A 80 5.20 -4.24 -6.08
CA ALA A 80 5.18 -5.58 -5.49
C ALA A 80 3.98 -5.74 -4.55
N TYR A 81 3.02 -6.58 -4.93
CA TYR A 81 1.89 -6.97 -4.09
C TYR A 81 2.23 -8.26 -3.34
N LEU A 82 2.31 -8.16 -2.02
CA LEU A 82 2.70 -9.25 -1.13
C LEU A 82 1.45 -10.00 -0.65
N HIS A 83 1.26 -11.20 -1.18
CA HIS A 83 0.14 -12.07 -0.89
C HIS A 83 0.49 -13.02 0.26
N THR A 84 -0.46 -13.25 1.16
CA THR A 84 -0.31 -14.17 2.31
C THR A 84 -1.65 -14.81 2.60
N ASP A 85 -1.64 -16.07 3.02
CA ASP A 85 -2.81 -16.73 3.56
C ASP A 85 -3.41 -15.93 4.73
N PRO A 86 -4.73 -15.72 4.80
CA PRO A 86 -5.35 -14.92 5.85
C PRO A 86 -5.01 -15.37 7.28
N ALA A 87 -4.83 -16.69 7.52
CA ALA A 87 -4.48 -17.20 8.84
C ALA A 87 -3.02 -16.90 9.19
N GLU A 88 -2.11 -17.00 8.23
CA GLU A 88 -0.70 -16.61 8.42
C GLU A 88 -0.56 -15.09 8.58
N LEU A 89 -1.31 -14.28 7.82
CA LEU A 89 -1.37 -12.84 7.98
C LEU A 89 -1.84 -12.46 9.39
N ALA A 90 -2.96 -13.03 9.84
CA ALA A 90 -3.51 -12.77 11.18
C ALA A 90 -2.57 -13.24 12.31
N ALA A 91 -1.80 -14.31 12.10
CA ALA A 91 -0.76 -14.73 13.05
C ALA A 91 0.39 -13.72 13.11
N ARG A 92 0.95 -13.33 11.96
CA ARG A 92 2.03 -12.33 11.86
C ARG A 92 1.62 -10.98 12.47
N MET A 93 0.39 -10.54 12.24
CA MET A 93 -0.13 -9.30 12.82
C MET A 93 -0.22 -9.36 14.35
N ARG A 94 -0.64 -10.51 14.91
CA ARG A 94 -0.72 -10.72 16.37
C ARG A 94 0.66 -10.78 17.03
N ASP A 95 1.64 -11.36 16.35
CA ASP A 95 3.01 -11.52 16.87
C ASP A 95 3.87 -10.26 16.68
N LYS A 96 3.39 -9.29 15.90
CA LYS A 96 4.07 -8.00 15.70
C LYS A 96 4.24 -7.26 17.04
N PRO A 97 5.46 -6.88 17.45
CA PRO A 97 5.71 -6.25 18.75
C PRO A 97 5.19 -4.81 18.84
N ASP A 98 5.06 -4.12 17.70
CA ASP A 98 4.74 -2.71 17.58
C ASP A 98 3.38 -2.48 16.87
N GLN A 99 2.32 -3.13 17.38
CA GLN A 99 0.98 -2.98 16.81
C GLN A 99 0.47 -1.53 16.89
N THR A 100 0.13 -0.99 15.73
CA THR A 100 -0.59 0.28 15.59
C THR A 100 -2.07 0.10 15.96
N GLN A 101 -2.82 1.21 16.05
CA GLN A 101 -4.28 1.11 16.23
C GLN A 101 -4.93 0.42 15.04
N SER A 102 -4.50 0.72 13.82
CA SER A 102 -5.00 0.06 12.61
C SER A 102 -4.71 -1.45 12.61
N ASP A 103 -3.55 -1.87 13.10
CA ASP A 103 -3.25 -3.30 13.27
C ASP A 103 -4.25 -3.96 14.23
N ARG A 104 -4.53 -3.31 15.37
CA ARG A 104 -5.53 -3.81 16.34
C ARG A 104 -6.94 -3.87 15.77
N ASP A 105 -7.34 -2.87 15.00
CA ASP A 105 -8.67 -2.82 14.37
C ASP A 105 -8.84 -3.96 13.36
N LEU A 106 -7.81 -4.21 12.54
CA LEU A 106 -7.80 -5.33 11.57
C LEU A 106 -7.78 -6.70 12.25
N ILE A 107 -7.05 -6.85 13.37
CA ILE A 107 -7.06 -8.09 14.16
C ILE A 107 -8.44 -8.32 14.81
N ALA A 108 -9.11 -7.24 15.24
CA ALA A 108 -10.40 -7.33 15.91
C ALA A 108 -11.59 -7.52 14.96
N ASP A 109 -11.49 -7.06 13.70
CA ASP A 109 -12.54 -7.14 12.68
C ASP A 109 -12.06 -7.90 11.44
N GLN A 110 -12.30 -9.22 11.42
CA GLN A 110 -11.99 -10.08 10.27
C GLN A 110 -12.64 -9.58 8.97
N ARG A 111 -13.85 -9.00 9.04
CA ARG A 111 -14.52 -8.51 7.81
C ARG A 111 -13.81 -7.29 7.25
N LEU A 112 -13.22 -6.45 8.10
CA LEU A 112 -12.40 -5.32 7.64
C LEU A 112 -11.13 -5.83 6.97
N LEU A 113 -10.47 -6.85 7.55
CA LEU A 113 -9.30 -7.48 6.97
C LEU A 113 -9.62 -8.10 5.59
N ASP A 114 -10.71 -8.88 5.51
CA ASP A 114 -11.15 -9.51 4.25
C ASP A 114 -11.43 -8.45 3.17
N ARG A 115 -12.18 -7.39 3.51
CA ARG A 115 -12.43 -6.27 2.59
C ARG A 115 -11.12 -5.62 2.12
N LEU A 116 -10.18 -5.40 3.03
CA LEU A 116 -8.90 -4.78 2.68
C LEU A 116 -8.11 -5.65 1.70
N CYS A 117 -8.05 -6.97 1.93
CA CYS A 117 -7.44 -7.92 1.01
C CYS A 117 -8.12 -7.88 -0.37
N ASP A 118 -9.46 -7.94 -0.41
CA ASP A 118 -10.24 -7.86 -1.66
C ASP A 118 -9.94 -6.57 -2.44
N HIS A 119 -9.82 -5.43 -1.75
CA HIS A 119 -9.49 -4.15 -2.38
C HIS A 119 -8.08 -4.15 -2.98
N TYR A 120 -7.09 -4.75 -2.31
CA TYR A 120 -5.74 -4.87 -2.86
C TYR A 120 -5.72 -5.79 -4.09
N ASP A 121 -6.41 -6.93 -4.03
CA ASP A 121 -6.49 -7.88 -5.16
C ASP A 121 -7.12 -7.24 -6.40
N GLN A 122 -8.19 -6.46 -6.21
CA GLN A 122 -8.82 -5.70 -7.29
C GLN A 122 -7.89 -4.67 -7.92
N ILE A 123 -7.12 -3.93 -7.12
CA ILE A 123 -6.17 -2.94 -7.64
C ILE A 123 -5.06 -3.65 -8.40
N ALA A 124 -4.45 -4.68 -7.79
CA ALA A 124 -3.35 -5.44 -8.38
C ALA A 124 -3.73 -6.07 -9.72
N ALA A 125 -4.97 -6.57 -9.86
CA ALA A 125 -5.47 -7.14 -11.10
C ALA A 125 -5.52 -6.16 -12.29
N THR A 126 -5.48 -4.85 -12.03
CA THR A 126 -5.54 -3.79 -13.06
C THR A 126 -4.27 -2.96 -13.14
N ASP A 127 -3.31 -3.16 -12.25
CA ASP A 127 -2.07 -2.40 -12.20
C ASP A 127 -1.05 -2.97 -13.19
N PRO A 128 -0.66 -2.22 -14.25
CA PRO A 128 0.26 -2.70 -15.27
C PRO A 128 1.69 -2.91 -14.74
N THR A 129 1.99 -2.42 -13.54
CA THR A 129 3.30 -2.53 -12.87
C THR A 129 3.30 -3.65 -11.82
N ALA A 130 2.18 -4.38 -11.67
CA ALA A 130 2.00 -5.36 -10.62
C ALA A 130 2.95 -6.55 -10.74
N TYR A 131 3.64 -6.84 -9.64
CA TYR A 131 4.32 -8.10 -9.42
C TYR A 131 3.72 -8.80 -8.20
N HIS A 132 3.12 -9.96 -8.43
CA HIS A 132 2.48 -10.75 -7.39
C HIS A 132 3.49 -11.69 -6.73
N LEU A 133 3.64 -11.58 -5.42
CA LEU A 133 4.54 -12.41 -4.63
C LEU A 133 3.84 -13.05 -3.44
N HIS A 134 3.71 -14.38 -3.44
CA HIS A 134 3.26 -15.12 -2.25
C HIS A 134 4.38 -15.21 -1.21
N THR A 135 4.05 -14.87 0.02
CA THR A 135 5.02 -14.77 1.13
C THR A 135 4.90 -15.89 2.17
N ASP A 136 3.97 -16.82 1.97
CA ASP A 136 3.69 -17.93 2.90
C ASP A 136 4.95 -18.76 3.15
N GLY A 137 5.26 -18.98 4.43
CA GLY A 137 6.47 -19.71 4.86
C GLY A 137 7.82 -19.06 4.51
N ARG A 138 7.83 -17.81 4.02
CA ARG A 138 9.06 -17.06 3.72
C ARG A 138 9.41 -16.10 4.85
N THR A 139 10.70 -15.99 5.13
CA THR A 139 11.24 -14.99 6.07
C THR A 139 11.38 -13.63 5.38
N PRO A 140 11.38 -12.52 6.13
CA PRO A 140 11.65 -11.19 5.59
C PRO A 140 12.93 -11.14 4.75
N ASP A 141 14.04 -11.70 5.24
CA ASP A 141 15.33 -11.70 4.51
C ASP A 141 15.22 -12.34 3.12
N LYS A 142 14.53 -13.48 3.00
CA LYS A 142 14.32 -14.15 1.71
C LYS A 142 13.46 -13.33 0.75
N LEU A 143 12.50 -12.56 1.29
CA LEU A 143 11.65 -11.68 0.50
C LEU A 143 12.44 -10.45 0.03
N THR A 144 13.25 -9.87 0.92
CA THR A 144 14.13 -8.75 0.59
C THR A 144 15.10 -9.11 -0.53
N ASP A 145 15.83 -10.22 -0.41
CA ASP A 145 16.76 -10.67 -1.45
C ASP A 145 16.06 -10.83 -2.82
N HIS A 146 14.86 -11.42 -2.81
CA HIS A 146 14.07 -11.64 -4.02
C HIS A 146 13.61 -10.32 -4.66
N ILE A 147 13.08 -9.39 -3.87
CA ILE A 147 12.57 -8.10 -4.36
C ILE A 147 13.73 -7.22 -4.85
N THR A 148 14.87 -7.21 -4.16
CA THR A 148 16.05 -6.44 -4.59
C THR A 148 16.63 -6.99 -5.90
N ALA A 149 16.67 -8.32 -6.07
CA ALA A 149 17.09 -8.94 -7.32
C ALA A 149 16.14 -8.58 -8.47
N LEU A 150 14.83 -8.57 -8.22
CA LEU A 150 13.81 -8.17 -9.19
C LEU A 150 13.97 -6.70 -9.60
N ALA A 151 14.09 -5.78 -8.64
CA ALA A 151 14.28 -4.36 -8.90
C ALA A 151 15.54 -4.12 -9.76
N SER A 152 16.65 -4.79 -9.42
CA SER A 152 17.91 -4.69 -10.16
C SER A 152 17.81 -5.19 -11.62
N ALA A 153 16.90 -6.11 -11.91
CA ALA A 153 16.68 -6.61 -13.26
C ALA A 153 15.90 -5.62 -14.13
N ILE A 154 14.95 -4.88 -13.53
CA ILE A 154 14.15 -3.86 -14.21
C ILE A 154 15.01 -2.65 -14.57
N THR A 155 15.85 -2.16 -13.66
CA THR A 155 16.77 -1.04 -13.91
C THR A 155 17.74 -1.32 -15.07
N LYS A 156 18.08 -2.58 -15.34
CA LYS A 156 18.97 -2.96 -16.46
C LYS A 156 18.27 -3.07 -17.82
N ALA A 157 16.95 -3.17 -17.83
CA ALA A 157 16.15 -3.34 -19.05
C ALA A 157 15.62 -2.02 -19.63
N ALA A 158 15.65 -0.95 -18.84
CA ALA A 158 15.31 0.42 -19.21
C ALA A 158 16.53 1.18 -19.77
#